data_AF-A0A9E4M317-F1
#
_entry.id   AF-A0A9E4M317-F1
#
_cell.length_a   1.000
_cell.length_b   1.000
_cell.length_c   1.000
_cell.angle_alpha   90.00
_cell.angle_beta   90.00
_cell.angle_gamma   90.00
#
_symmetry.space_group_name_H-M   'P 1'
#
loop_
_entity.id
_entity.type
_entity.pdbx_description
1 polymer ?
#
loop_
_entity_poly.entity_id
_entity_poly.type
_entity_poly.pdbx_seq_one_letter_code
_entity_poly.pdbx_strand_id
1 'polypeptide(L)'
;MVTHDAPAAAIEVVFPDVRLFRPLSRTMQAFDAMFEHHRPDVWIFGHWHRSASAVVDGTRFQCLGELRTCSVIRREGRPARLY
;
A
#
# COMPACT_ATOMS: atom_id res chain seq x y z
N MET A 1 -3.79 -6.01 1.70
CA MET A 1 -4.47 -4.83 2.26
C MET A 1 -5.02 -3.98 1.12
N VAL A 2 -6.20 -3.37 1.28
CA VAL A 2 -6.82 -2.48 0.28
C VAL A 2 -7.23 -1.19 0.98
N THR A 3 -6.75 -0.05 0.50
CA THR A 3 -6.95 1.26 1.15
C THR A 3 -7.11 2.37 0.12
N HIS A 4 -7.55 3.55 0.55
CA HIS A 4 -7.59 4.73 -0.32
C HIS A 4 -6.18 5.30 -0.58
N ASP A 5 -5.29 5.27 0.43
CA ASP A 5 -3.94 5.84 0.41
C ASP A 5 -2.91 4.83 0.96
N ALA A 6 -1.62 5.18 1.04
CA ALA A 6 -0.55 4.28 1.51
C ALA A 6 0.42 4.97 2.50
N PRO A 7 1.27 4.21 3.21
CA PRO A 7 2.29 4.76 4.11
C PRO A 7 3.20 5.78 3.42
N ALA A 8 3.61 6.83 4.13
CA ALA A 8 4.50 7.86 3.59
C ALA A 8 5.80 7.28 3.03
N ALA A 9 6.43 6.39 3.79
CA ALA A 9 7.68 5.76 3.39
C ALA A 9 7.53 4.99 2.08
N ALA A 10 6.40 4.31 1.89
CA ALA A 10 6.10 3.58 0.66
C ALA A 10 5.83 4.52 -0.52
N ILE A 11 5.11 5.62 -0.31
CA ILE A 11 4.81 6.62 -1.34
C ILE A 11 6.09 7.23 -1.92
N GLU A 12 7.08 7.56 -1.08
CA GLU A 12 8.34 8.14 -1.56
C GLU A 12 9.18 7.19 -2.43
N VAL A 13 8.93 5.88 -2.34
CA VAL A 13 9.54 4.86 -3.19
C VAL A 13 8.71 4.64 -4.45
N VAL A 14 7.38 4.56 -4.32
CA VAL A 14 6.47 4.35 -5.45
C VAL A 14 6.46 5.54 -6.41
N PHE A 15 6.54 6.76 -5.86
CA PHE A 15 6.53 8.01 -6.62
C PHE A 15 7.71 8.91 -6.18
N PRO A 16 8.93 8.68 -6.66
CA PRO A 16 10.10 9.48 -6.24
C PRO A 16 9.95 10.99 -6.46
N ASP A 17 9.10 11.39 -7.41
CA ASP A 17 8.80 12.78 -7.75
C ASP A 17 7.91 13.50 -6.71
N VAL A 18 7.18 12.77 -5.84
CA VAL A 18 6.28 13.41 -4.85
C VAL A 18 7.00 13.90 -3.60
N ARG A 19 8.31 13.64 -3.47
CA ARG A 19 9.15 14.15 -2.36
C ARG A 19 9.14 15.68 -2.23
N LEU A 20 8.72 16.38 -3.28
CA LEU A 20 8.58 17.83 -3.33
C LEU A 20 7.28 18.36 -2.70
N PHE A 21 6.29 17.49 -2.45
CA PHE A 21 4.98 17.86 -1.92
C PHE A 21 4.82 17.39 -0.48
N ARG A 22 5.11 18.31 0.45
CA ARG A 22 4.73 18.19 1.87
C ARG A 22 3.75 19.30 2.22
N PRO A 23 2.81 19.08 3.16
CA PRO A 23 2.77 18.00 4.14
C PRO A 23 2.09 16.72 3.65
N LEU A 24 2.54 15.58 4.20
CA LEU A 24 1.88 14.29 4.00
C LEU A 24 0.60 14.19 4.83
N SER A 25 -0.39 13.44 4.34
CA SER A 25 -1.68 13.32 5.01
C SER A 25 -1.56 12.61 6.37
N ARG A 26 -2.45 12.93 7.32
CA ARG A 26 -2.52 12.21 8.61
C ARG A 26 -2.77 10.72 8.43
N THR A 27 -3.47 10.34 7.36
CA THR A 27 -3.74 8.95 7.00
C THR A 27 -2.44 8.22 6.61
N MET A 28 -1.57 8.85 5.83
CA MET A 28 -0.26 8.29 5.46
C MET A 28 0.60 8.03 6.70
N GLN A 29 0.64 8.99 7.63
CA GLN A 29 1.39 8.87 8.89
C GLN A 29 0.85 7.72 9.76
N ALA A 30 -0.47 7.59 9.85
CA ALA A 30 -1.08 6.45 10.56
C ALA A 30 -0.73 5.11 9.88
N PHE A 31 -0.65 5.09 8.55
CA PHE A 31 -0.26 3.91 7.81
C PHE A 31 1.22 3.55 7.94
N ASP A 32 2.12 4.51 8.17
CA ASP A 32 3.52 4.18 8.52
C ASP A 32 3.57 3.34 9.80
N ALA A 33 2.91 3.79 10.88
CA ALA A 33 2.86 3.04 12.13
C ALA A 33 2.19 1.66 11.96
N MET A 34 1.13 1.57 11.14
CA MET A 34 0.51 0.27 10.84
C MET A 34 1.46 -0.64 10.06
N PHE A 35 2.21 -0.10 9.10
CA PHE A 35 3.10 -0.86 8.23
C PHE A 35 4.32 -1.40 9.00
N GLU A 36 4.82 -0.64 9.98
CA GLU A 36 5.89 -1.08 10.88
C GLU A 36 5.53 -2.37 11.63
N HIS A 37 4.27 -2.52 12.04
CA HIS A 37 3.79 -3.69 12.79
C HIS A 37 3.16 -4.77 11.90
N HIS A 38 2.50 -4.37 10.82
CA HIS A 38 1.74 -5.24 9.93
C HIS A 38 2.24 -5.06 8.49
N ARG A 39 3.07 -6.01 8.03
CA ARG A 39 3.64 -6.06 6.68
C ARG A 39 2.91 -7.09 5.83
N PRO A 40 1.77 -6.75 5.19
CA PRO A 40 1.06 -7.67 4.32
C PRO A 40 1.87 -7.99 3.06
N ASP A 41 1.64 -9.12 2.39
CA ASP A 41 2.35 -9.44 1.14
C ASP A 41 2.05 -8.41 0.02
N VAL A 42 0.82 -7.88 0.01
CA VAL A 42 0.34 -6.94 -1.01
C VAL A 42 -0.48 -5.82 -0.37
N TRP A 43 -0.21 -4.59 -0.79
CA TRP A 43 -0.94 -3.38 -0.44
C TRP A 43 -1.44 -2.67 -1.70
N ILE A 44 -2.75 -2.64 -1.91
CA ILE A 44 -3.39 -1.99 -3.06
C ILE A 44 -3.99 -0.67 -2.60
N PHE A 45 -3.67 0.43 -3.30
CA PHE A 45 -4.11 1.77 -2.92
C PHE A 45 -4.43 2.66 -4.12
N GLY A 46 -5.06 3.81 -3.86
CA GLY A 46 -5.46 4.81 -4.85
C GLY A 46 -4.85 6.18 -4.53
N HIS A 47 -5.68 7.23 -4.52
CA HIS A 47 -5.34 8.62 -4.19
C HIS A 47 -4.44 9.37 -5.18
N TRP A 48 -3.42 8.72 -5.73
CA TRP A 48 -2.41 9.35 -6.59
C TRP A 48 -2.79 9.36 -8.08
N HIS A 49 -3.88 8.67 -8.43
CA HIS A 49 -4.45 8.57 -9.79
C HIS A 49 -3.46 8.10 -10.87
N ARG A 50 -2.34 7.49 -10.44
CA ARG A 50 -1.26 6.99 -11.30
C ARG A 50 -1.10 5.50 -11.08
N SER A 51 -0.90 4.77 -12.17
CA SER A 51 -0.53 3.35 -12.08
C SER A 51 0.96 3.24 -11.78
N ALA A 52 1.29 2.80 -10.57
CA ALA A 52 2.67 2.57 -10.16
C ALA A 52 2.73 1.40 -9.17
N SER A 53 3.90 0.81 -9.03
CA SER A 53 4.13 -0.24 -8.04
C SER A 53 5.58 -0.29 -7.62
N ALA A 54 5.80 -0.61 -6.35
CA ALA A 54 7.13 -0.89 -5.80
C ALA A 54 7.03 -1.97 -4.73
N VAL A 55 8.17 -2.58 -4.40
CA VAL A 55 8.29 -3.47 -3.24
C VAL A 55 9.06 -2.73 -2.16
N VAL A 56 8.50 -2.66 -0.97
CA VAL A 56 9.10 -2.02 0.21
C VAL A 56 8.98 -3.01 1.36
N ASP A 57 10.11 -3.37 1.99
CA ASP A 57 10.17 -4.32 3.12
C ASP A 57 9.39 -5.62 2.91
N GLY A 58 9.44 -6.17 1.69
CA GLY A 58 8.75 -7.42 1.32
C GLY A 58 7.27 -7.25 0.95
N THR A 59 6.69 -6.06 1.13
CA THR A 59 5.31 -5.76 0.73
C THR A 59 5.27 -5.15 -0.66
N ARG A 60 4.45 -5.71 -1.55
CA ARG A 60 4.18 -5.13 -2.86
C ARG A 60 3.10 -4.06 -2.77
N PHE A 61 3.51 -2.81 -2.95
CA PHE A 61 2.62 -1.66 -3.09
C PHE A 61 2.18 -1.51 -4.54
N GLN A 62 0.87 -1.41 -4.76
CA GLN A 62 0.26 -1.22 -6.09
C GLN A 62 -0.74 -0.05 -6.04
N CYS A 63 -0.37 1.07 -6.67
CA CYS A 63 -1.30 2.16 -6.91
C CYS A 63 -2.13 1.88 -8.16
N LEU A 64 -3.43 2.11 -8.06
CA LEU A 64 -4.37 2.07 -9.18
C LEU A 64 -4.49 3.47 -9.79
N GLY A 65 -4.30 3.57 -11.11
CA GLY A 65 -4.58 4.79 -11.85
C GLY A 65 -6.07 5.15 -11.84
N GLU A 66 -6.41 6.35 -12.30
CA GLU A 66 -7.81 6.77 -12.42
C GLU A 66 -8.63 5.77 -13.24
N LEU A 67 -9.81 5.39 -12.71
CA LEU A 67 -10.72 4.37 -13.26
C LEU A 67 -10.14 2.96 -13.39
N ARG A 68 -8.90 2.72 -12.96
CA ARG A 68 -8.29 1.40 -13.03
C ARG A 68 -8.88 0.50 -11.96
N THR A 69 -9.23 -0.72 -12.35
CA THR A 69 -9.69 -1.76 -11.44
C THR A 69 -8.66 -2.87 -11.32
N CYS A 70 -8.72 -3.61 -10.23
CA CYS A 70 -7.99 -4.86 -10.07
C CYS A 70 -8.89 -5.92 -9.44
N SER A 71 -8.77 -7.15 -9.89
CA SER A 71 -9.44 -8.29 -9.27
C SER A 71 -8.59 -8.79 -8.10
N VAL A 72 -9.20 -8.94 -6.93
CA VAL A 72 -8.59 -9.56 -5.77
C VAL A 72 -9.28 -10.89 -5.49
N ILE A 73 -8.50 -11.95 -5.43
CA ILE A 73 -9.00 -13.29 -5.10
C ILE A 73 -8.61 -13.57 -3.65
N ARG A 74 -9.61 -13.73 -2.78
CA ARG A 74 -9.37 -14.21 -1.42
C ARG A 74 -9.01 -15.69 -1.51
N ARG A 75 -7.78 -16.04 -1.14
CA ARG A 75 -7.44 -17.45 -0.88
C ARG A 75 -8.09 -17.86 0.44
N GLU A 76 -8.88 -18.92 0.44
CA GLU A 76 -9.22 -19.62 1.68
C GLU A 76 -7.93 -20.17 2.29
N GLY A 77 -7.60 -19.72 3.49
CA GLY A 77 -6.48 -20.24 4.24
C GLY A 77 -6.74 -21.68 4.65
N ARG A 78 -5.69 -22.52 4.64
CA ARG A 78 -5.71 -23.79 5.37
C ARG A 78 -5.98 -23.46 6.85
N PRO A 79 -6.83 -24.20 7.57
CA PRO A 79 -7.11 -23.92 8.97
C PRO A 79 -5.78 -23.84 9.73
N ALA A 80 -5.64 -22.80 10.56
CA ALA A 80 -4.51 -22.66 11.45
C ALA A 80 -4.40 -23.95 12.25
N ARG A 81 -3.31 -24.71 12.08
CA ARG A 81 -2.98 -25.79 13.00
C ARG A 81 -2.67 -25.11 14.33
N LEU A 82 -3.67 -25.11 15.21
CA LEU A 82 -3.45 -24.97 16.64
C LEU A 82 -2.64 -26.20 17.05
N TYR A 83 -1.36 -25.99 17.39
CA TYR A 83 -0.56 -26.97 18.12
C TYR A 83 -0.96 -26.93 19.59
#